data_AF-A0A183HS35-F1
#
_entry.id   AF-A0A183HS35-F1
#
_cell.length_a   1.000
_cell.length_b   1.000
_cell.length_c   1.000
_cell.angle_alpha   90.00
_cell.angle_beta   90.00
_cell.angle_gamma   90.00
#
_symmetry.space_group_name_H-M   'P 1'
#
loop_
_entity.id
_entity.type
_entity.pdbx_description
1 polymer ?
#
loop_
_entity_poly.entity_id
_entity_poly.type
_entity_poly.pdbx_seq_one_letter_code
_entity_poly.pdbx_strand_id
1 'polypeptide(L)'
;MEDYRRQASTDKARASEAVQKAQLAEKAAEGANKTISEAQDSLRNIINQLNSLDGVNSEELDELEKQLNQAEELLNSADLDKQVSLLKEQKIEQDRTITQFKNEIDTLKDEVQNLEEIRDSLPNKCFNVINLEQEGHK
;
A
#
# COMPACT_ATOMS: atom_id res chain seq x y z
N MET A 1 -7.38 27.44 -13.14
CA MET A 1 -7.75 27.45 -11.70
C MET A 1 -8.74 26.34 -11.35
N GLU A 2 -9.82 26.18 -12.10
CA GLU A 2 -10.84 25.14 -11.83
C GLU A 2 -10.35 23.72 -12.12
N ASP A 3 -9.60 23.52 -13.20
CA ASP A 3 -9.00 22.22 -13.55
C ASP A 3 -8.05 21.69 -12.47
N TYR A 4 -7.19 22.57 -11.92
CA TYR A 4 -6.29 22.23 -10.81
C TYR A 4 -7.04 21.79 -9.55
N ARG A 5 -8.17 22.43 -9.22
CA ARG A 5 -9.01 22.00 -8.08
C ARG A 5 -9.64 20.64 -8.31
N ARG A 6 -10.11 20.38 -9.54
CA ARG A 6 -10.72 19.10 -9.92
C ARG A 6 -9.70 17.96 -9.92
N GLN A 7 -8.49 18.23 -10.40
CA GLN A 7 -7.38 17.31 -10.39
C GLN A 7 -6.96 16.99 -8.94
N ALA A 8 -6.72 18.01 -8.11
CA ALA A 8 -6.41 17.81 -6.69
C ALA A 8 -7.48 17.02 -5.92
N SER A 9 -8.77 17.24 -6.24
CA SER A 9 -9.85 16.45 -5.63
C SER A 9 -9.85 14.99 -6.08
N THR A 10 -9.51 14.75 -7.35
CA THR A 10 -9.44 13.40 -7.93
C THR A 10 -8.24 12.64 -7.37
N ASP A 11 -7.09 13.31 -7.24
CA ASP A 11 -5.86 12.73 -6.69
C ASP A 11 -6.05 12.41 -5.20
N LYS A 12 -6.73 13.29 -4.45
CA LYS A 12 -7.13 13.00 -3.07
C LYS A 12 -8.02 11.76 -2.96
N ALA A 13 -8.99 11.60 -3.86
CA ALA A 13 -9.88 10.45 -3.86
C ALA A 13 -9.11 9.14 -4.18
N ARG A 14 -8.24 9.17 -5.20
CA ARG A 14 -7.37 8.05 -5.58
C ARG A 14 -6.41 7.67 -4.46
N ALA A 15 -5.82 8.65 -3.77
CA ALA A 15 -4.95 8.42 -2.62
C ALA A 15 -5.71 7.73 -1.47
N SER A 16 -6.92 8.19 -1.18
CA SER A 16 -7.76 7.56 -0.16
C SER A 16 -8.12 6.11 -0.51
N GLU A 17 -8.45 5.84 -1.77
CA GLU A 17 -8.75 4.48 -2.25
C GLU A 17 -7.52 3.57 -2.17
N ALA A 18 -6.36 4.08 -2.56
CA ALA A 18 -5.09 3.34 -2.49
C ALA A 18 -4.74 2.97 -1.04
N VAL A 19 -4.90 3.89 -0.09
CA VAL A 19 -4.68 3.63 1.33
C VAL A 19 -5.62 2.54 1.85
N GLN A 20 -6.90 2.59 1.48
CA GLN A 20 -7.86 1.55 1.88
C GLN A 20 -7.50 0.18 1.31
N LYS A 21 -7.10 0.11 0.04
CA LYS A 21 -6.64 -1.15 -0.57
C LYS A 21 -5.37 -1.68 0.11
N ALA A 22 -4.43 -0.81 0.45
CA ALA A 22 -3.22 -1.18 1.19
C ALA A 22 -3.54 -1.77 2.57
N GLN A 23 -4.45 -1.14 3.32
CA GLN A 23 -4.90 -1.64 4.63
C GLN A 23 -5.59 -3.01 4.54
N LEU A 24 -6.39 -3.24 3.49
CA LEU A 24 -7.01 -4.54 3.26
C LEU A 24 -5.98 -5.63 2.94
N ALA A 25 -4.98 -5.30 2.12
CA ALA A 25 -3.88 -6.20 1.79
C ALA A 25 -3.00 -6.51 3.01
N GLU A 26 -2.69 -5.52 3.83
CA GLU A 26 -1.96 -5.67 5.10
C GLU A 26 -2.69 -6.64 6.04
N LYS A 27 -3.99 -6.42 6.26
CA LYS A 27 -4.80 -7.30 7.11
C LYS A 27 -4.88 -8.74 6.57
N ALA A 28 -4.95 -8.91 5.26
CA ALA A 28 -4.93 -10.23 4.64
C ALA A 28 -3.58 -10.93 4.84
N ALA A 29 -2.46 -10.20 4.68
CA ALA A 29 -1.13 -10.71 4.91
C ALA A 29 -0.89 -11.09 6.39
N GLU A 30 -1.37 -10.28 7.34
CA GLU A 30 -1.33 -10.61 8.76
C GLU A 30 -2.11 -11.90 9.07
N GLY A 31 -3.31 -12.05 8.50
CA GLY A 31 -4.11 -13.27 8.62
C GLY A 31 -3.38 -14.50 8.09
N ALA A 32 -2.81 -14.41 6.89
CA ALA A 32 -2.03 -15.50 6.29
C ALA A 32 -0.80 -15.87 7.15
N ASN A 33 -0.08 -14.87 7.66
CA ASN A 33 1.09 -15.10 8.51
C ASN A 33 0.72 -15.80 9.82
N LYS A 34 -0.42 -15.44 10.41
CA LYS A 34 -0.94 -16.13 11.59
C LYS A 34 -1.23 -17.61 11.30
N THR A 35 -1.93 -17.90 10.20
CA THR A 35 -2.23 -19.28 9.77
C THR A 35 -0.94 -20.08 9.51
N ILE A 36 0.06 -19.47 8.89
CA ILE A 36 1.37 -20.10 8.67
C ILE A 36 2.06 -20.43 10.00
N SER A 37 2.02 -19.52 10.96
CA SER A 37 2.59 -19.76 12.29
C SER A 37 1.91 -20.93 13.01
N GLU A 38 0.57 -20.99 12.96
CA GLU A 38 -0.21 -22.09 13.54
C GLU A 38 0.10 -23.44 12.87
N ALA A 39 0.23 -23.45 11.54
CA ALA A 39 0.63 -24.63 10.78
C ALA A 39 2.07 -25.08 11.12
N GLN A 40 2.99 -24.12 11.27
CA GLN A 40 4.38 -24.41 11.65
C GLN A 40 4.47 -25.04 13.05
N ASP A 41 3.69 -24.55 14.00
CA ASP A 41 3.64 -25.12 15.35
C ASP A 41 3.05 -26.53 15.35
N SER A 42 2.03 -26.77 14.51
CA SER A 42 1.46 -28.11 14.31
C SER A 42 2.49 -29.08 13.72
N LEU A 43 3.25 -28.66 12.70
CA LEU A 43 4.34 -29.46 12.12
C LEU A 43 5.45 -29.76 13.13
N ARG A 44 5.82 -28.80 13.98
CA ARG A 44 6.79 -29.03 15.07
C ARG A 44 6.31 -30.10 16.05
N ASN A 45 5.02 -30.09 16.39
CA ASN A 45 4.44 -31.11 17.27
C ASN A 45 4.51 -32.51 16.64
N ILE A 46 4.15 -32.64 15.35
CA ILE A 46 4.26 -33.89 14.58
C ILE A 46 5.71 -34.39 14.56
N ILE A 47 6.68 -33.52 14.28
CA ILE A 47 8.11 -33.87 14.26
C ILE A 47 8.58 -34.34 15.66
N ASN A 48 8.13 -33.68 16.72
CA ASN A 48 8.45 -34.09 18.08
C ASN A 48 7.87 -35.47 18.41
N GLN A 49 6.61 -35.73 18.03
CA GLN A 49 5.96 -37.04 18.19
C GLN A 49 6.71 -38.15 17.44
N LEU A 50 7.09 -37.89 16.19
CA LEU A 50 7.93 -38.78 15.38
C LEU A 50 9.28 -39.09 16.01
N ASN A 51 9.93 -38.09 16.62
CA ASN A 51 11.22 -38.28 17.27
C ASN A 51 11.10 -39.01 18.63
N SER A 52 9.93 -38.97 19.26
CA SER A 52 9.64 -39.68 20.52
C SER A 52 9.12 -41.11 20.33
N LEU A 53 8.89 -41.54 19.08
CA LEU A 53 8.46 -42.89 18.70
C LEU A 53 9.62 -43.89 18.83
N ASP A 54 10.01 -44.19 20.07
CA ASP A 54 10.97 -45.27 20.38
C ASP A 54 10.21 -46.62 20.39
N GLY A 55 10.24 -47.31 19.24
CA GLY A 55 9.53 -48.58 19.02
C GLY A 55 8.16 -48.40 18.35
N VAL A 56 8.10 -48.66 17.03
CA VAL A 56 6.97 -48.35 16.15
C VAL A 56 5.66 -49.03 16.60
N ASN A 57 4.74 -48.24 17.18
CA ASN A 57 3.35 -48.63 17.38
C ASN A 57 2.52 -48.18 16.16
N SER A 58 1.83 -49.14 15.51
CA SER A 58 0.99 -48.90 14.32
C SER A 58 -0.06 -47.82 14.53
N GLU A 59 -0.61 -47.71 15.74
CA GLU A 59 -1.66 -46.74 16.05
C GLU A 59 -1.15 -45.30 16.05
N GLU A 60 0.11 -45.08 16.45
CA GLU A 60 0.73 -43.76 16.45
C GLU A 60 1.06 -43.29 15.03
N LEU A 61 1.38 -44.22 14.11
CA LEU A 61 1.55 -43.91 12.69
C LEU A 61 0.23 -43.55 12.01
N ASP A 62 -0.85 -44.26 12.31
CA ASP A 62 -2.18 -43.98 11.75
C ASP A 62 -2.69 -42.59 12.22
N GLU A 63 -2.42 -42.24 13.48
CA GLU A 63 -2.77 -40.91 14.00
C GLU A 63 -1.96 -39.81 13.31
N LEU A 64 -0.68 -40.06 13.07
CA LEU A 64 0.20 -39.13 12.36
C LEU A 64 -0.22 -38.93 10.89
N GLU A 65 -0.58 -40.00 10.19
CA GLU A 65 -1.07 -39.94 8.81
C GLU A 65 -2.38 -39.14 8.74
N LYS A 66 -3.26 -39.30 9.73
CA LYS A 66 -4.50 -38.53 9.82
C LYS A 66 -4.25 -37.04 10.06
N GLN A 67 -3.30 -36.69 10.92
CA GLN A 67 -2.89 -35.30 11.15
C GLN A 67 -2.24 -34.68 9.90
N LEU A 68 -1.41 -35.45 9.18
CA LEU A 68 -0.78 -35.00 7.94
C LEU A 68 -1.83 -34.71 6.85
N ASN A 69 -2.79 -35.62 6.66
CA ASN A 69 -3.87 -35.43 5.68
C ASN A 69 -4.73 -34.20 6.00
N GLN A 70 -5.03 -33.95 7.28
CA GLN A 70 -5.76 -32.74 7.69
C GLN A 70 -4.95 -31.46 7.42
N ALA A 71 -3.64 -31.49 7.66
CA ALA A 71 -2.76 -30.36 7.36
C ALA A 71 -2.66 -30.10 5.85
N GLU A 72 -2.57 -31.15 5.01
CA GLU A 72 -2.59 -31.03 3.55
C GLU A 72 -3.92 -30.49 3.03
N GLU A 73 -5.06 -30.97 3.54
CA GLU A 73 -6.37 -30.42 3.18
C GLU A 73 -6.49 -28.95 3.58
N LEU A 74 -5.98 -28.55 4.75
CA LEU A 74 -5.92 -27.15 5.17
C LEU A 74 -5.05 -26.31 4.23
N LEU A 75 -3.89 -26.82 3.82
CA LEU A 75 -2.99 -26.11 2.91
C LEU A 75 -3.60 -25.95 1.51
N ASN A 76 -4.22 -27.01 0.99
CA ASN A 76 -4.88 -27.02 -0.31
C ASN A 76 -6.15 -26.16 -0.32
N SER A 77 -6.97 -26.24 0.73
CA SER A 77 -8.19 -25.42 0.87
C SER A 77 -7.88 -23.95 1.10
N ALA A 78 -6.73 -23.63 1.68
CA ALA A 78 -6.28 -22.26 1.87
C ALA A 78 -5.89 -21.56 0.56
N ASP A 79 -5.81 -22.27 -0.58
CA ASP A 79 -5.53 -21.69 -1.91
C ASP A 79 -4.34 -20.69 -1.87
N LEU A 80 -3.32 -21.06 -1.08
CA LEU A 80 -2.25 -20.15 -0.66
C LEU A 80 -1.47 -19.61 -1.86
N ASP A 81 -1.26 -20.43 -2.88
CA ASP A 81 -0.58 -20.00 -4.11
C ASP A 81 -1.35 -18.89 -4.83
N LYS A 82 -2.68 -18.99 -4.87
CA LYS A 82 -3.52 -17.94 -5.45
C LYS A 82 -3.55 -16.70 -4.56
N GLN A 83 -3.61 -16.86 -3.24
CA GLN A 83 -3.53 -15.72 -2.31
C GLN A 83 -2.20 -15.00 -2.42
N VAL A 84 -1.09 -15.72 -2.48
CA VAL A 84 0.26 -15.17 -2.67
C VAL A 84 0.37 -14.46 -4.01
N SER A 85 -0.20 -15.04 -5.07
CA SER A 85 -0.21 -14.41 -6.41
C SER A 85 -1.01 -13.11 -6.41
N LEU A 86 -2.20 -13.10 -5.82
CA LEU A 86 -3.03 -11.90 -5.67
C LEU A 86 -2.33 -10.81 -4.85
N LEU A 87 -1.72 -11.17 -3.72
CA LEU A 87 -0.98 -10.22 -2.88
C LEU A 87 0.23 -9.63 -3.61
N LYS A 88 0.93 -10.42 -4.43
CA LYS A 88 2.02 -9.92 -5.28
C LYS A 88 1.52 -8.92 -6.32
N GLU A 89 0.41 -9.19 -7.00
CA GLU A 89 -0.18 -8.26 -7.96
C GLU A 89 -0.61 -6.95 -7.29
N GLN A 90 -1.30 -7.03 -6.15
CA GLN A 90 -1.69 -5.86 -5.36
C GLN A 90 -0.49 -5.04 -4.91
N LYS A 91 0.59 -5.69 -4.47
CA LYS A 91 1.83 -5.01 -4.11
C LYS A 91 2.42 -4.23 -5.28
N ILE A 92 2.48 -4.83 -6.47
CA ILE A 92 3.00 -4.16 -7.67
C ILE A 92 2.17 -2.91 -8.02
N GLU A 93 0.84 -3.00 -7.91
CA GLU A 93 -0.06 -1.86 -8.14
C GLU A 93 0.15 -0.75 -7.10
N GLN A 94 0.32 -1.13 -5.82
CA GLN A 94 0.59 -0.19 -4.74
C GLN A 94 1.95 0.50 -4.92
N ASP A 95 3.01 -0.23 -5.24
CA ASP A 95 4.35 0.33 -5.48
C ASP A 95 4.34 1.33 -6.65
N ARG A 96 3.60 1.02 -7.72
CA ARG A 96 3.39 1.95 -8.85
C ARG A 96 2.67 3.22 -8.40
N THR A 97 1.62 3.07 -7.60
CA THR A 97 0.81 4.18 -7.10
C THR A 97 1.62 5.08 -6.14
N ILE A 98 2.40 4.48 -5.25
CA ILE A 98 3.31 5.20 -4.34
C ILE A 98 4.34 6.00 -5.15
N THR A 99 4.91 5.39 -6.19
CA THR A 99 5.89 6.07 -7.04
C THR A 99 5.26 7.26 -7.75
N GLN A 100 4.04 7.11 -8.27
CA GLN A 100 3.30 8.21 -8.87
C GLN A 100 3.07 9.35 -7.87
N PHE A 101 2.60 9.05 -6.66
CA PHE A 101 2.37 10.08 -5.64
C PHE A 101 3.66 10.79 -5.22
N LYS A 102 4.79 10.08 -5.12
CA LYS A 102 6.08 10.73 -4.85
C LYS A 102 6.42 11.76 -5.92
N ASN A 103 6.27 11.40 -7.19
CA ASN A 103 6.54 12.31 -8.31
C ASN A 103 5.59 13.51 -8.31
N GLU A 104 4.30 13.30 -8.02
CA GLU A 104 3.31 14.38 -7.91
C GLU A 104 3.64 15.32 -6.76
N ILE A 105 4.03 14.80 -5.59
CA ILE A 105 4.44 15.59 -4.44
C ILE A 105 5.67 16.45 -4.79
N ASP A 106 6.66 15.88 -5.45
CA ASP A 106 7.88 16.63 -5.79
C ASP A 106 7.58 17.71 -6.85
N THR A 107 6.73 17.41 -7.84
CA THR A 107 6.26 18.42 -8.81
C THR A 107 5.52 19.57 -8.11
N LEU A 108 4.63 19.26 -7.17
CA LEU A 108 3.90 20.28 -6.41
C LEU A 108 4.82 21.14 -5.54
N LYS A 109 5.88 20.57 -4.96
CA LYS A 109 6.87 21.36 -4.21
C LYS A 109 7.60 22.34 -5.11
N ASP A 110 8.00 21.90 -6.30
CA ASP A 110 8.68 22.75 -7.28
C ASP A 110 7.75 23.88 -7.76
N GLU A 111 6.46 23.58 -8.00
CA GLU A 111 5.46 24.58 -8.34
C GLU A 111 5.26 25.61 -7.22
N VAL A 112 5.18 25.17 -5.96
CA VAL A 112 5.07 26.07 -4.81
C VAL A 112 6.29 26.97 -4.72
N GLN A 113 7.50 26.42 -4.83
CA GLN A 113 8.73 27.21 -4.78
C GLN A 113 8.76 28.26 -5.89
N ASN A 114 8.42 27.89 -7.14
CA ASN A 114 8.33 28.83 -8.24
C ASN A 114 7.31 29.94 -7.98
N LEU A 115 6.14 29.63 -7.41
CA LEU A 115 5.15 30.64 -7.05
C LEU A 115 5.63 31.58 -5.93
N GLU A 116 6.40 31.07 -4.96
CA GLU A 116 7.03 31.88 -3.91
C GLU A 116 8.09 32.81 -4.49
N GLU A 117 8.94 32.33 -5.40
CA GLU A 117 9.95 33.15 -6.09
C GLU A 117 9.32 34.25 -6.94
N ILE A 118 8.23 33.94 -7.67
CA ILE A 118 7.45 34.93 -8.42
C ILE A 118 6.89 35.97 -7.46
N ARG A 119 6.21 35.54 -6.37
CA ARG A 119 5.65 36.44 -5.36
C ARG A 119 6.69 37.40 -4.81
N ASP A 120 7.87 36.89 -4.46
CA ASP A 120 8.94 37.69 -3.86
C ASP A 120 9.62 38.61 -4.89
N SER A 121 9.56 38.26 -6.18
CA SER A 121 10.01 39.10 -7.29
C SER A 121 9.00 40.17 -7.71
N LEU A 122 7.74 40.09 -7.26
CA LEU A 122 6.73 41.08 -7.63
C LEU A 122 7.06 42.43 -6.99
N PRO A 123 7.15 43.51 -7.79
CA PRO A 123 7.49 44.83 -7.28
C PRO A 123 6.36 45.40 -6.42
N ASN A 124 6.70 45.89 -5.22
CA ASN A 124 5.75 46.48 -4.26
C ASN A 124 5.19 47.87 -4.66
N LYS A 125 5.51 48.37 -5.85
CA LYS A 125 5.09 49.70 -6.34
C LYS A 125 4.06 49.56 -7.45
N CYS A 126 3.07 50.45 -7.48
CA CYS A 126 2.08 50.49 -8.56
C CYS A 126 2.71 51.08 -9.84
N PHE A 127 2.60 50.37 -10.97
CA PHE A 127 3.14 50.82 -12.27
C PHE A 127 2.14 51.62 -13.11
N ASN A 128 0.85 51.58 -12.76
CA ASN A 128 -0.17 52.40 -13.42
C ASN A 128 -0.39 53.69 -12.63
N VAL A 129 0.56 54.62 -12.72
CA VAL A 129 0.32 56.03 -12.35
C VAL A 129 -0.17 56.73 -13.61
N ILE A 130 -1.49 56.72 -13.84
CA ILE A 130 -2.10 57.58 -14.86
C ILE A 130 -2.19 58.99 -14.26
N ASN A 131 -1.33 59.90 -14.70
CA ASN A 131 -1.45 61.30 -14.37
C ASN A 131 -2.64 61.89 -15.14
N LEU A 132 -3.76 62.10 -14.44
CA LEU A 132 -4.97 62.70 -15.01
C LEU A 132 -4.86 64.23 -15.22
N GLU A 133 -3.69 64.84 -15.00
CA GLU A 133 -3.50 66.29 -15.00
C GLU A 133 -2.67 66.85 -16.16
N GLN A 134 -2.68 66.21 -17.34
CA GLN A 134 -2.00 66.75 -18.54
C GLN A 134 -2.94 67.09 -19.71
N GLU A 135 -4.26 66.95 -19.55
CA GLU A 135 -5.25 67.39 -20.56
C GLU A 135 -6.10 68.59 -20.12
N GLY A 136 -5.68 69.31 -19.07
CA GLY A 136 -6.45 70.41 -18.48
C GLY A 136 -5.88 71.82 -18.63
N HIS A 137 -4.75 72.02 -19.32
CA HIS A 137 -4.17 73.37 -19.45
C HIS A 137 -3.59 73.63 -20.85
N LYS A 138 -4.43 74.20 -21.72
CA LYS A 138 -4.09 75.28 -22.66
C LYS A 138 -5.35 75.99 -23.12
#